data_AF-A0A1G2VA01-F1
#
_entry.id   AF-A0A1G2VA01-F1
#
_cell.length_a   1.000
_cell.length_b   1.000
_cell.length_c   1.000
_cell.angle_alpha   90.00
_cell.angle_beta   90.00
_cell.angle_gamma   90.00
#
_symmetry.space_group_name_H-M   'P 1'
#
loop_
_entity.id
_entity.type
_entity.pdbx_description
1 polymer ?
#
loop_
_entity_poly.entity_id
_entity_poly.type
_entity_poly.pdbx_seq_one_letter_code
_entity_poly.pdbx_strand_id
1 'polypeptide(L)' 'MVTAAAVIDFFSQLEGPYRWYTIGFVLMILTALVTRFIFKTLKWFLVLAVVAAIIFMAVEYLPGYLRGL' A
#
# COMPACT_ATOMS: atom_id res chain seq x y z
N MET A 1 9.67 -6.12 -25.53
CA MET A 1 9.57 -5.29 -24.32
C MET A 1 8.37 -4.37 -24.49
N VAL A 2 7.51 -4.24 -23.48
CA VAL A 2 6.36 -3.32 -23.56
C VAL A 2 6.91 -1.90 -23.34
N THR A 3 6.77 -1.03 -24.34
CA THR A 3 7.20 0.37 -24.28
C THR A 3 6.01 1.30 -24.09
N ALA A 4 6.22 2.46 -23.48
CA ALA A 4 5.16 3.47 -23.30
C ALA A 4 4.53 3.87 -24.64
N ALA A 5 5.33 3.94 -25.70
CA ALA A 5 4.87 4.18 -27.06
C ALA A 5 3.86 3.12 -27.53
N ALA A 6 4.14 1.83 -27.34
CA ALA A 6 3.23 0.75 -27.73
C ALA A 6 1.90 0.78 -26.95
N VAL A 7 1.93 1.21 -25.69
CA VAL A 7 0.72 1.37 -24.88
C VAL A 7 -0.14 2.52 -25.40
N ILE A 8 0.48 3.67 -25.69
CA ILE A 8 -0.22 4.83 -26.27
C ILE A 8 -0.84 4.47 -27.63
N ASP A 9 -0.11 3.71 -28.44
CA ASP A 9 -0.56 3.29 -29.77
C ASP A 9 -1.74 2.29 -29.69
N PHE A 10 -1.77 1.43 -28.68
CA PHE A 10 -2.93 0.58 -28.40
C PHE A 10 -4.18 1.41 -28.03
N PHE A 11 -4.01 2.43 -27.19
CA PHE A 11 -5.13 3.29 -26.80
C PHE A 11 -5.57 4.25 -27.90
N SER A 12 -4.69 4.64 -28.83
CA SER A 12 -5.04 5.50 -29.96
C SER A 12 -5.88 4.76 -31.01
N GLN A 13 -5.69 3.43 -31.14
CA GLN A 13 -6.49 2.55 -32.01
C GLN A 13 -7.90 2.28 -31.48
N LEU A 14 -8.19 2.60 -30.21
CA LEU A 14 -9.53 2.51 -29.66
C LEU A 14 -10.36 3.74 -30.08
N GLU A 15 -11.25 3.54 -31.05
CA GLU A 15 -12.16 4.58 -31.51
C GLU A 15 -13.42 4.70 -30.65
N GLY A 16 -13.90 5.94 -30.49
CA GLY A 16 -15.20 6.23 -29.87
C GLY A 16 -15.26 6.09 -28.35
N PRO A 17 -16.46 5.85 -27.76
CA PRO A 17 -16.68 5.84 -26.31
C PRO A 17 -15.92 4.71 -25.58
N TYR A 18 -15.57 3.62 -26.28
CA TYR A 18 -14.79 2.50 -25.75
C TYR A 18 -13.42 2.91 -25.21
N ARG A 19 -12.78 3.92 -25.82
CA ARG A 19 -11.50 4.45 -25.33
C ARG A 19 -11.60 4.95 -23.88
N TRP A 20 -12.67 5.67 -23.59
CA TRP A 20 -12.91 6.23 -22.26
C TRP A 20 -13.25 5.16 -21.22
N TYR A 21 -13.99 4.12 -21.61
CA TYR A 21 -14.26 2.97 -20.74
C TYR A 21 -12.98 2.21 -20.39
N THR A 22 -12.10 1.94 -21.37
CA THR A 22 -10.85 1.23 -21.13
C THR A 22 -9.89 2.04 -20.26
N ILE A 23 -9.75 3.34 -20.52
CA ILE A 23 -8.94 4.25 -19.68
C ILE A 23 -9.51 4.30 -18.25
N GLY A 24 -10.82 4.43 -18.11
CA GLY A 24 -11.51 4.44 -16.82
C GLY A 24 -11.29 3.15 -16.03
N PHE A 25 -11.37 2.00 -16.69
CA PHE A 25 -11.13 0.70 -16.06
C PHE A 25 -9.68 0.55 -15.59
N VAL A 26 -8.71 0.94 -16.41
CA VAL A 26 -7.28 0.92 -16.05
C VAL A 26 -7.01 1.84 -14.85
N LEU A 27 -7.56 3.05 -14.85
CA LEU A 27 -7.50 3.96 -13.71
C LEU A 27 -8.10 3.32 -12.45
N MET A 28 -9.26 2.68 -12.56
CA MET A 28 -9.91 2.02 -11.43
C MET A 28 -9.03 0.92 -10.83
N ILE A 29 -8.38 0.10 -11.66
CA ILE A 29 -7.44 -0.94 -11.21
C ILE A 29 -6.23 -0.31 -10.52
N LEU A 30 -5.64 0.74 -11.11
CA LEU A 30 -4.51 1.43 -10.52
C LEU A 30 -4.86 2.03 -9.16
N THR A 31 -6.01 2.69 -9.05
CA THR A 31 -6.51 3.20 -7.77
C THR A 31 -6.69 2.06 -6.77
N ALA A 32 -7.33 0.95 -7.15
CA ALA A 32 -7.51 -0.20 -6.26
C ALA A 32 -6.19 -0.79 -5.78
N LEU A 33 -5.17 -0.89 -6.64
CA LEU A 33 -3.83 -1.36 -6.28
C LEU A 33 -3.13 -0.40 -5.31
N VAL A 34 -3.18 0.91 -5.58
CA VAL A 34 -2.62 1.94 -4.71
C VAL A 34 -3.30 1.93 -3.35
N THR A 35 -4.63 1.90 -3.32
CA THR A 35 -5.41 1.81 -2.08
C THR A 35 -5.06 0.54 -1.30
N ARG A 36 -4.97 -0.62 -1.97
CA ARG A 36 -4.55 -1.87 -1.33
C ARG A 36 -3.14 -1.80 -0.75
N PHE A 37 -2.21 -1.17 -1.47
CA PHE A 37 -0.85 -0.98 -1.00
C PHE A 37 -0.81 -0.07 0.24
N ILE A 38 -1.49 1.07 0.21
CA ILE A 38 -1.61 2.00 1.33
C ILE A 38 -2.18 1.28 2.56
N PHE A 39 -3.28 0.54 2.42
CA PHE A 39 -3.87 -0.19 3.55
C PHE A 39 -2.97 -1.32 4.07
N LYS A 40 -2.23 -2.01 3.20
CA LYS A 40 -1.24 -3.01 3.63
C LYS A 40 -0.14 -2.34 4.44
N THR A 41 0.39 -1.22 3.97
CA THR A 41 1.42 -0.43 4.65
C THR A 41 0.93 0.11 5.99
N LEU A 42 -0.30 0.64 6.06
CA LEU A 42 -0.92 1.11 7.31
C LEU A 42 -1.08 -0.02 8.33
N LYS A 43 -1.47 -1.23 7.90
CA LYS A 43 -1.54 -2.40 8.79
C LYS A 43 -0.18 -2.72 9.40
N TRP A 44 0.88 -2.77 8.58
CA TRP A 44 2.23 -3.03 9.08
C TRP A 44 2.74 -1.91 9.99
N PHE A 45 2.42 -0.66 9.68
CA PHE A 45 2.74 0.47 10.54
C PHE A 45 2.08 0.36 11.91
N LEU A 46 0.79 0.00 11.98
CA LEU A 46 0.08 -0.23 13.24
C LEU A 46 0.69 -1.38 14.05
N VAL A 47 1.04 -2.48 13.39
CA VAL A 47 1.71 -3.61 14.05
C VAL A 47 3.05 -3.17 14.65
N LEU A 48 3.85 -2.42 13.89
CA LEU A 48 5.13 -1.89 14.39
C LEU A 48 4.93 -0.92 15.56
N ALA A 49 3.91 -0.06 15.51
CA ALA A 49 3.58 0.84 16.61
C ALA A 49 3.19 0.09 17.89
N VAL A 50 2.38 -0.98 17.78
CA VAL A 50 2.03 -1.82 18.94
C VAL A 50 3.25 -2.54 19.50
N VAL A 51 4.10 -3.11 18.64
CA VAL A 51 5.35 -3.75 19.08
C VAL A 51 6.27 -2.76 19.78
N ALA A 52 6.43 -1.56 19.23
CA ALA A 52 7.24 -0.50 19.85
C ALA A 52 6.69 -0.11 21.23
N ALA A 53 5.37 0.03 21.39
CA ALA A 53 4.74 0.32 22.67
C ALA A 53 5.00 -0.79 23.71
N ILE A 54 4.88 -2.06 23.31
CA ILE A 54 5.17 -3.21 24.19
C ILE A 54 6.65 -3.22 24.60
N ILE A 55 7.57 -2.96 23.67
CA ILE A 55 9.01 -2.88 23.97
C ILE A 55 9.29 -1.75 24.96
N PHE A 56 8.71 -0.57 24.76
CA PHE A 56 8.86 0.56 25.67
C PHE A 56 8.38 0.22 27.08
N MET A 57 7.19 -0.37 27.21
CA MET A 57 6.70 -0.83 28.51
C MET A 57 7.61 -1.91 29.10
N ALA A 58 8.05 -2.89 28.31
CA ALA A 58 8.95 -3.93 28.80
C ALA A 58 10.25 -3.33 29.34
N VAL A 59 10.85 -2.35 28.64
CA VAL A 59 12.07 -1.66 29.09
C VAL A 59 11.86 -0.88 30.37
N GLU A 60 10.68 -0.29 30.58
CA GLU A 60 10.37 0.50 31.76
C GLU A 60 10.07 -0.38 32.99
N TYR A 61 9.33 -1.48 32.80
CA TYR A 61 8.87 -2.34 33.89
C TYR A 61 9.81 -3.54 34.21
N LEU A 62 10.59 -4.06 33.26
CA LEU A 62 11.56 -5.14 33.54
C LEU A 62 12.59 -4.79 34.62
N PRO A 63 13.23 -3.60 34.59
CA PRO A 63 14.23 -3.24 35.58
C PRO A 63 13.65 -3.13 36.99
N GLY A 64 12.39 -2.71 37.11
CA GLY A 64 11.68 -2.68 38.38
C GLY A 64 11.38 -4.09 38.91
N TYR A 65 10.92 -4.98 38.03
CA TYR A 65 10.63 -6.38 38.37
C TYR A 65 11.89 -7.16 38.76
N LEU A 66 13.00 -6.97 38.06
CA LEU A 66 14.28 -7.64 38.34
C LEU A 66 15.00 -7.11 39.59
N ARG A 67 14.68 -5.91 40.07
CA ARG A 67 15.21 -5.36 41.34
C ARG A 67 14.38 -5.74 42.57
N GLY A 68 13.17 -6.26 42.37
CA GLY A 68 12.29 -6.72 43.45
C GLY A 68 12.42 -8.22 43.77
N LEU A 69 13.18 -8.98 42.96
CA LEU A 69 13.63 -10.35 43.21
C LEU A 69 15.03 -10.33 43.82
#